data_AF-A0A9D9QBE0-F1
#
_entry.id   AF-A0A9D9QBE0-F1
#
_cell.length_a   1.000
_cell.length_b   1.000
_cell.length_c   1.000
_cell.angle_alpha   90.00
_cell.angle_beta   90.00
_cell.angle_gamma   90.00
#
_symmetry.space_group_name_H-M   'P 1'
#
loop_
_entity.id
_entity.type
_entity.pdbx_description
1 polymer ?
#
loop_
_entity_poly.entity_id
_entity_poly.type
_entity_poly.pdbx_seq_one_letter_code
_entity_poly.pdbx_strand_id
1 'polypeptide(L)'
;MKKQISILVLFLLVFSIHAQRRTLEVTKPRMNGDDVKKVQTELVELGFTEVGEIDGYYGPKSEGAVKELKSLIGFPVNGYVNEYLYDFLESKDSDLIFDAIKVYNQNKNKSEQIVYEEGYDFYSRDVKIFELSDSAYFFIETESTAYNPDGGGLDPWDTTAEYEYRTNYTSHIMIGKDLFQLKEGKLEKAEDADFYINLINDYKENNRHKQHVRTSQ
;
A
#
# COMPACT_ATOMS: atom_id res chain seq x y z
N MET A 1 -39.90 10.79 -37.50
CA MET A 1 -38.60 11.34 -37.05
C MET A 1 -38.29 11.16 -35.55
N LYS A 2 -39.10 10.45 -34.74
CA LYS A 2 -38.86 10.30 -33.28
C LYS A 2 -38.11 9.02 -32.85
N LYS A 3 -37.90 8.05 -33.74
CA LYS A 3 -37.27 6.75 -33.39
C LYS A 3 -35.74 6.70 -33.59
N GLN A 4 -35.15 7.59 -34.41
CA GLN A 4 -33.69 7.61 -34.63
C GLN A 4 -32.90 8.38 -33.55
N ILE A 5 -33.55 9.31 -32.85
CA ILE A 5 -32.89 10.13 -31.80
C ILE A 5 -32.62 9.28 -30.54
N SER A 6 -33.48 8.32 -30.19
CA SER A 6 -33.27 7.47 -29.00
C SER A 6 -32.11 6.49 -29.11
N ILE A 7 -31.84 5.93 -30.29
CA ILE A 7 -30.73 4.98 -30.48
C ILE A 7 -29.38 5.70 -30.45
N LEU A 8 -29.28 6.91 -31.02
CA LEU A 8 -28.05 7.70 -30.99
C LEU A 8 -27.71 8.20 -29.57
N VAL A 9 -28.72 8.60 -28.79
CA VAL A 9 -28.54 8.99 -27.38
C VAL A 9 -28.18 7.79 -26.50
N LEU A 10 -28.79 6.62 -26.75
CA LEU A 10 -28.42 5.39 -26.04
C LEU A 10 -27.02 4.90 -26.44
N PHE A 11 -26.63 5.04 -27.71
CA PHE A 11 -25.27 4.73 -28.17
C PHE A 11 -24.25 5.68 -27.55
N LEU A 12 -24.54 6.99 -27.45
CA LEU A 12 -23.71 7.98 -26.74
C LEU A 12 -23.63 7.71 -25.23
N LEU A 13 -24.73 7.31 -24.59
CA LEU A 13 -24.74 6.92 -23.17
C LEU A 13 -23.96 5.63 -22.91
N VAL A 14 -24.04 4.64 -23.81
CA VAL A 14 -23.28 3.37 -23.71
C VAL A 14 -21.80 3.58 -24.09
N PHE A 15 -21.49 4.52 -25.00
CA PHE A 15 -20.11 4.95 -25.29
C PHE A 15 -19.50 5.71 -24.10
N SER A 16 -20.29 6.55 -23.40
CA SER A 16 -19.86 7.23 -22.16
C SER A 16 -19.62 6.27 -20.99
N ILE A 17 -20.26 5.09 -20.97
CA ILE A 17 -20.04 4.08 -19.92
C ILE A 17 -18.72 3.32 -20.15
N HIS A 18 -18.19 3.30 -21.37
CA HIS A 18 -16.86 2.77 -21.67
C HIS A 18 -15.81 3.88 -21.70
N ALA A 19 -15.78 4.74 -20.67
CA ALA A 19 -14.61 5.60 -20.44
C ALA A 19 -13.37 4.71 -20.58
N GLN A 20 -12.65 4.85 -21.69
CA GLN A 20 -11.63 3.91 -22.09
C GLN A 20 -10.59 3.88 -20.97
N ARG A 21 -10.53 2.77 -20.23
CA ARG A 21 -9.52 2.55 -19.18
C ARG A 21 -8.16 2.49 -19.86
N ARG A 22 -7.58 3.66 -20.09
CA ARG A 22 -6.22 3.81 -20.60
C ARG A 22 -5.25 3.71 -19.44
N THR A 23 -4.07 3.19 -19.72
CA THR A 23 -3.00 3.17 -18.74
C THR A 23 -2.59 4.60 -18.43
N LEU A 24 -2.76 5.05 -17.18
CA LEU A 24 -2.29 6.37 -16.76
C LEU A 24 -0.80 6.32 -16.45
N GLU A 25 -0.06 7.31 -16.94
CA GLU A 25 1.36 7.50 -16.64
C GLU A 25 1.73 8.99 -16.73
N VAL A 26 2.89 9.36 -16.18
CA VAL A 26 3.36 10.74 -16.28
C VAL A 26 3.91 11.00 -17.69
N THR A 27 3.18 11.80 -18.47
CA THR A 27 3.54 12.18 -19.84
C THR A 27 3.81 13.69 -20.00
N LYS A 28 4.29 14.10 -21.18
CA LYS A 28 4.41 15.51 -21.60
C LYS A 28 3.72 15.70 -22.97
N PRO A 29 2.57 16.40 -23.05
CA PRO A 29 1.80 17.01 -21.94
C PRO A 29 1.24 15.93 -21.00
N ARG A 30 0.93 16.30 -19.75
CA ARG A 30 0.38 15.38 -18.75
C ARG A 30 -0.97 14.81 -19.21
N MET A 31 -1.18 13.53 -18.96
CA MET A 31 -2.50 12.92 -19.09
C MET A 31 -3.50 13.66 -18.20
N ASN A 32 -4.70 13.89 -18.72
CA ASN A 32 -5.77 14.55 -17.99
C ASN A 32 -7.14 14.03 -18.43
N GLY A 33 -8.12 14.14 -17.55
CA GLY A 33 -9.49 13.70 -17.80
C GLY A 33 -10.21 13.23 -16.55
N ASP A 34 -11.46 12.79 -16.73
CA ASP A 34 -12.29 12.28 -15.63
C ASP A 34 -11.77 10.96 -15.07
N ASP A 35 -11.07 10.16 -15.88
CA ASP A 35 -10.36 8.95 -15.44
C ASP A 35 -9.27 9.27 -14.42
N VAL A 36 -8.49 10.33 -14.68
CA VAL A 36 -7.49 10.83 -13.74
C VAL A 36 -8.14 11.35 -12.45
N LYS A 37 -9.24 12.10 -12.56
CA LYS A 37 -9.97 12.60 -11.38
C LYS A 37 -10.49 11.48 -10.52
N LYS A 38 -11.03 10.42 -11.12
CA LYS A 38 -11.49 9.23 -10.38
C LYS A 38 -10.35 8.63 -9.58
N VAL A 39 -9.22 8.33 -10.22
CA VAL A 39 -8.05 7.76 -9.52
C VAL A 39 -7.55 8.68 -8.40
N GLN A 40 -7.45 9.99 -8.64
CA GLN A 40 -7.08 10.96 -7.61
C GLN A 40 -8.08 10.96 -6.44
N THR A 41 -9.38 10.83 -6.72
CA THR A 41 -10.43 10.75 -5.69
C THR A 41 -10.23 9.51 -4.83
N GLU A 42 -10.13 8.34 -5.46
CA GLU A 42 -9.93 7.06 -4.74
C GLU A 42 -8.66 7.09 -3.87
N LEU A 43 -7.55 7.61 -4.41
CA LEU A 43 -6.30 7.74 -3.65
C LEU A 43 -6.48 8.66 -2.42
N VAL A 44 -7.16 9.80 -2.58
CA VAL A 44 -7.44 10.73 -1.47
C VAL A 44 -8.36 10.06 -0.43
N GLU A 45 -9.37 9.30 -0.85
CA GLU A 45 -10.27 8.56 0.04
C GLU A 45 -9.55 7.45 0.82
N LEU A 46 -8.51 6.85 0.23
CA LEU A 46 -7.59 5.92 0.89
C LEU A 46 -6.56 6.60 1.80
N GLY A 47 -6.55 7.93 1.87
CA GLY A 47 -5.68 8.71 2.76
C GLY A 47 -4.35 9.16 2.15
N PHE A 48 -4.15 9.01 0.84
CA PHE A 48 -2.97 9.54 0.11
C PHE A 48 -3.11 11.04 -0.14
N THR A 49 -3.06 11.82 0.94
CA THR A 49 -3.29 13.27 0.93
C THR A 49 -2.27 14.07 0.11
N GLU A 50 -1.10 13.49 -0.17
CA GLU A 50 -0.05 14.08 -1.00
C GLU A 50 -0.46 14.29 -2.46
N VAL A 51 -1.50 13.60 -2.94
CA VAL A 51 -2.16 13.84 -4.23
C VAL A 51 -2.55 15.32 -4.35
N GLY A 52 -3.10 15.90 -3.27
CA GLY A 52 -3.57 17.28 -3.23
C GLY A 52 -4.94 17.46 -3.90
N GLU A 53 -5.08 18.56 -4.66
CA GLU A 53 -6.34 18.87 -5.36
C GLU A 53 -6.63 17.84 -6.46
N ILE A 54 -7.91 17.44 -6.58
CA ILE A 54 -8.40 16.56 -7.65
C ILE A 54 -8.57 17.40 -8.93
N ASP A 55 -7.43 17.77 -9.52
CA ASP A 55 -7.35 18.67 -10.68
C ASP A 55 -7.57 17.94 -12.02
N GLY A 56 -7.53 16.61 -12.01
CA GLY A 56 -7.64 15.78 -13.19
C GLY A 56 -6.39 15.73 -14.04
N TYR A 57 -5.21 16.09 -13.52
CA TYR A 57 -3.92 15.97 -14.20
C TYR A 57 -3.03 14.91 -13.52
N TYR A 58 -2.61 13.91 -14.29
CA TYR A 58 -1.77 12.84 -13.78
C TYR A 58 -0.31 13.33 -13.72
N GLY A 59 0.08 13.83 -12.54
CA GLY A 59 1.40 14.38 -12.27
C GLY A 59 2.21 13.55 -11.28
N PRO A 60 3.42 14.02 -10.92
CA PRO A 60 4.32 13.31 -10.01
C PRO A 60 3.72 12.97 -8.63
N LYS A 61 2.77 13.79 -8.14
CA LYS A 61 2.06 13.54 -6.87
C LYS A 61 1.14 12.33 -6.97
N SER A 62 0.28 12.28 -8.00
CA SER A 62 -0.56 11.11 -8.28
C SER A 62 0.28 9.86 -8.51
N GLU A 63 1.38 9.99 -9.26
CA GLU A 63 2.31 8.88 -9.50
C GLU A 63 2.95 8.34 -8.21
N GLY A 64 3.37 9.24 -7.31
CA GLY A 64 3.92 8.88 -6.01
C GLY A 64 2.91 8.10 -5.15
N ALA A 65 1.67 8.61 -5.06
CA ALA A 65 0.58 7.94 -4.36
C ALA A 65 0.24 6.58 -4.96
N VAL A 66 0.25 6.44 -6.29
CA VAL A 66 0.04 5.15 -6.97
C VAL A 66 1.16 4.17 -6.64
N LYS A 67 2.42 4.62 -6.63
CA LYS A 67 3.56 3.76 -6.26
C LYS A 67 3.45 3.27 -4.82
N GLU A 68 3.07 4.16 -3.91
CA GLU A 68 2.88 3.81 -2.49
C GLU A 68 1.69 2.85 -2.30
N LEU A 69 0.54 3.12 -2.93
CA LEU A 69 -0.58 2.18 -2.91
C LEU A 69 -0.15 0.80 -3.40
N LYS A 70 0.56 0.74 -4.54
CA LYS A 70 1.01 -0.51 -5.14
C LYS A 70 1.97 -1.29 -4.26
N SER A 71 2.86 -0.62 -3.51
CA SER A 71 3.72 -1.33 -2.56
C SER A 71 2.92 -1.96 -1.42
N LEU A 72 1.85 -1.30 -0.95
CA LEU A 72 0.97 -1.84 0.09
C LEU A 72 0.15 -3.04 -0.39
N ILE A 73 -0.31 -3.04 -1.65
CA ILE A 73 -1.21 -4.09 -2.17
C ILE A 73 -0.48 -5.21 -2.91
N GLY A 74 0.86 -5.22 -2.88
CA GLY A 74 1.66 -6.27 -3.51
C GLY A 74 1.62 -6.25 -5.04
N PHE A 75 1.46 -5.07 -5.65
CA PHE A 75 1.57 -4.85 -7.09
C PHE A 75 3.01 -4.45 -7.46
N PRO A 76 3.43 -4.61 -8.73
CA PRO A 76 4.68 -4.04 -9.21
C PRO A 76 4.73 -2.52 -9.00
N VAL A 77 5.71 -2.05 -8.21
CA VAL A 77 5.84 -0.64 -7.78
C VAL A 77 6.29 0.23 -8.95
N ASN A 78 5.33 0.70 -9.74
CA ASN A 78 5.52 1.64 -10.83
C ASN A 78 4.41 2.71 -10.81
N GLY A 79 4.58 3.75 -11.60
CA GLY A 79 3.65 4.86 -11.68
C GLY A 79 2.40 4.63 -12.52
N TYR A 80 2.15 3.39 -12.99
CA TYR A 80 1.13 3.12 -13.99
C TYR A 80 -0.22 2.78 -13.38
N VAL A 81 -1.31 3.35 -13.89
CA VAL A 81 -2.67 2.89 -13.55
C VAL A 81 -3.19 2.06 -14.71
N ASN A 82 -3.02 0.74 -14.63
CA ASN A 82 -3.47 -0.22 -15.64
C ASN A 82 -4.78 -0.91 -15.20
N GLU A 83 -5.29 -1.83 -16.03
CA GLU A 83 -6.54 -2.55 -15.80
C GLU A 83 -6.59 -3.24 -14.44
N TYR A 84 -5.49 -3.83 -13.98
CA TYR A 84 -5.43 -4.49 -12.67
C TYR A 84 -5.63 -3.52 -11.52
N LEU A 85 -5.03 -2.31 -11.60
CA LEU A 85 -5.20 -1.30 -10.55
C LEU A 85 -6.62 -0.71 -10.59
N TYR A 86 -7.18 -0.50 -11.78
CA TYR A 86 -8.59 -0.09 -11.91
C TYR A 86 -9.53 -1.12 -11.28
N ASP A 87 -9.34 -2.41 -11.57
CA ASP A 87 -10.17 -3.48 -11.01
C ASP A 87 -10.05 -3.55 -9.49
N PHE A 88 -8.84 -3.35 -8.95
CA PHE A 88 -8.63 -3.28 -7.50
C PHE A 88 -9.35 -2.10 -6.85
N LEU A 89 -9.25 -0.90 -7.43
CA LEU A 89 -9.92 0.31 -6.90
C LEU A 89 -11.45 0.21 -6.98
N GLU A 90 -11.98 -0.46 -8.00
CA GLU A 90 -13.42 -0.62 -8.20
C GLU A 90 -14.00 -1.88 -7.50
N SER A 91 -13.16 -2.70 -6.90
CA SER A 91 -13.55 -3.97 -6.27
C SER A 91 -14.27 -3.76 -4.93
N LYS A 92 -15.40 -4.45 -4.76
CA LYS A 92 -16.16 -4.48 -3.49
C LYS A 92 -15.57 -5.43 -2.45
N ASP A 93 -14.71 -6.36 -2.86
CA ASP A 93 -14.04 -7.29 -1.93
C ASP A 93 -12.84 -6.62 -1.22
N SER A 94 -12.55 -5.37 -1.58
CA SER A 94 -11.41 -4.60 -1.07
C SER A 94 -11.66 -3.89 0.27
N ASP A 95 -12.87 -3.95 0.84
CA ASP A 95 -13.23 -3.16 2.04
C ASP A 95 -12.21 -3.29 3.18
N LEU A 96 -11.82 -4.51 3.53
CA LEU A 96 -10.82 -4.75 4.59
C LEU A 96 -9.42 -4.23 4.20
N ILE A 97 -9.03 -4.38 2.93
CA ILE A 97 -7.74 -3.89 2.42
C ILE A 97 -7.74 -2.35 2.42
N PHE A 98 -8.84 -1.72 2.02
CA PHE A 98 -9.00 -0.27 2.05
C PHE A 98 -8.98 0.26 3.48
N ASP A 99 -9.64 -0.41 4.41
CA ASP A 99 -9.57 -0.08 5.84
C ASP A 99 -8.13 -0.18 6.35
N ALA A 100 -7.40 -1.24 5.97
CA ALA A 100 -5.99 -1.40 6.30
C ALA A 100 -5.12 -0.25 5.75
N ILE A 101 -5.30 0.13 4.47
CA ILE A 101 -4.58 1.24 3.84
C ILE A 101 -4.91 2.59 4.51
N LYS A 102 -6.19 2.84 4.82
CA LYS A 102 -6.61 4.05 5.54
C LYS A 102 -5.98 4.13 6.92
N VAL A 103 -5.99 3.03 7.69
CA VAL A 103 -5.33 2.97 9.01
C VAL A 103 -3.83 3.15 8.87
N TYR A 104 -3.21 2.56 7.85
CA TYR A 104 -1.80 2.78 7.54
C TYR A 104 -1.52 4.27 7.30
N ASN A 105 -2.21 4.92 6.37
CA ASN A 105 -1.97 6.31 6.02
C ASN A 105 -2.22 7.28 7.18
N GLN A 106 -3.17 6.97 8.06
CA GLN A 106 -3.44 7.76 9.26
C GLN A 106 -2.32 7.66 10.31
N ASN A 107 -1.57 6.57 10.32
CA ASN A 107 -0.69 6.25 11.45
C ASN A 107 0.78 6.01 11.08
N LYS A 108 1.15 5.88 9.79
CA LYS A 108 2.48 5.47 9.28
C LYS A 108 3.70 6.22 9.84
N ASN A 109 3.49 7.43 10.37
CA ASN A 109 4.52 8.29 10.94
C ASN A 109 4.64 8.18 12.47
N LYS A 110 3.84 7.33 13.13
CA LYS A 110 3.89 7.13 14.58
C LYS A 110 4.97 6.10 14.93
N SER A 111 5.85 6.43 15.88
CA SER A 111 6.94 5.55 16.31
C SER A 111 6.47 4.29 17.06
N GLU A 112 5.26 4.31 17.61
CA GLU A 112 4.70 3.20 18.40
C GLU A 112 4.30 1.98 17.56
N GLN A 113 4.50 2.04 16.25
CA GLN A 113 4.09 1.00 15.32
C GLN A 113 5.19 0.00 15.01
N ILE A 114 6.46 0.31 15.27
CA ILE A 114 7.55 -0.65 15.08
C ILE A 114 7.53 -1.59 16.29
N VAL A 115 7.31 -2.87 16.03
CA VAL A 115 7.14 -3.89 17.08
C VAL A 115 8.24 -4.93 17.04
N TYR A 116 8.91 -5.06 15.91
CA TYR A 116 10.03 -5.95 15.73
C TYR A 116 11.08 -5.30 14.84
N GLU A 117 12.32 -5.35 15.30
CA GLU A 117 13.52 -4.96 14.57
C GLU A 117 14.53 -6.08 14.82
N GLU A 118 14.91 -6.78 13.75
CA GLU A 118 16.01 -7.73 13.77
C GLU A 118 17.08 -7.23 12.80
N GLY A 119 18.30 -7.08 13.31
CA GLY A 119 19.45 -6.66 12.53
C GLY A 119 20.59 -7.64 12.72
N TYR A 120 21.06 -8.22 11.63
CA TYR A 120 22.34 -8.91 11.55
C TYR A 120 23.25 -8.15 10.59
N ASP A 121 24.55 -8.48 10.56
CA ASP A 121 25.44 -7.90 9.57
C ASP A 121 24.81 -8.01 8.17
N PHE A 122 24.57 -6.85 7.54
CA PHE A 122 24.01 -6.74 6.20
C PHE A 122 22.55 -7.16 6.00
N TYR A 123 21.79 -7.41 7.07
CA TYR A 123 20.37 -7.72 6.98
C TYR A 123 19.57 -7.02 8.06
N SER A 124 18.44 -6.42 7.70
CA SER A 124 17.45 -5.99 8.67
C SER A 124 16.05 -6.45 8.28
N ARG A 125 15.24 -6.77 9.29
CA ARG A 125 13.80 -7.03 9.19
C ARG A 125 13.06 -6.18 10.21
N ASP A 126 12.21 -5.31 9.69
CA ASP A 126 11.34 -4.46 10.51
C ASP A 126 9.87 -4.83 10.26
N VAL A 127 9.10 -5.00 11.33
CA VAL A 127 7.65 -5.22 11.24
C VAL A 127 6.90 -4.10 11.93
N LYS A 128 6.07 -3.40 11.15
CA LYS A 128 5.13 -2.41 11.65
C LYS A 128 3.74 -3.02 11.81
N ILE A 129 3.06 -2.70 12.91
CA ILE A 129 1.70 -3.17 13.22
C ILE A 129 0.70 -2.02 13.20
N PHE A 130 -0.45 -2.28 12.59
CA PHE A 130 -1.60 -1.39 12.47
C PHE A 130 -2.85 -2.14 12.94
N GLU A 131 -3.41 -1.75 14.08
CA GLU A 131 -4.64 -2.34 14.58
C GLU A 131 -5.85 -1.86 13.77
N LEU A 132 -6.61 -2.81 13.20
CA LEU A 132 -7.85 -2.53 12.46
C LEU A 132 -9.07 -2.72 13.36
N SER A 133 -9.04 -3.75 14.20
CA SER A 133 -10.02 -4.07 15.23
C SER A 133 -9.39 -4.99 16.30
N ASP A 134 -10.14 -5.35 17.34
CA ASP A 134 -9.68 -6.27 18.39
C ASP A 134 -9.17 -7.63 17.85
N SER A 135 -9.63 -8.05 16.68
CA SER A 135 -9.31 -9.33 16.04
C SER A 135 -8.70 -9.21 14.65
N ALA A 136 -8.35 -8.00 14.19
CA ALA A 136 -7.75 -7.81 12.87
C ALA A 136 -6.61 -6.80 12.90
N TYR A 137 -5.49 -7.18 12.29
CA TYR A 137 -4.25 -6.40 12.28
C TYR A 137 -3.68 -6.37 10.87
N PHE A 138 -3.15 -5.22 10.48
CA PHE A 138 -2.38 -5.04 9.26
C PHE A 138 -0.90 -4.88 9.61
N PHE A 139 -0.04 -5.51 8.82
CA PHE A 139 1.39 -5.53 9.02
C PHE A 139 2.10 -5.06 7.77
N ILE A 140 3.15 -4.27 7.96
CA ILE A 140 4.13 -3.97 6.93
C ILE A 140 5.47 -4.52 7.38
N GLU A 141 5.92 -5.56 6.69
CA GLU A 141 7.25 -6.14 6.84
C GLU A 141 8.19 -5.50 5.83
N THR A 142 9.34 -5.04 6.31
CA THR A 142 10.41 -4.45 5.49
C THR A 142 11.67 -5.28 5.71
N GLU A 143 12.16 -5.91 4.65
CA GLU A 143 13.43 -6.65 4.68
C GLU A 143 14.47 -5.92 3.84
N SER A 144 15.58 -5.51 4.44
CA SER A 144 16.70 -4.88 3.75
C SER A 144 17.91 -5.80 3.78
N THR A 145 18.49 -6.08 2.61
CA THR A 145 19.72 -6.87 2.49
C THR A 145 20.78 -6.05 1.79
N ALA A 146 21.96 -5.93 2.40
CA ALA A 146 23.08 -5.26 1.77
C ALA A 146 23.66 -6.12 0.64
N TYR A 147 24.20 -5.45 -0.38
CA TYR A 147 24.94 -6.08 -1.45
C TYR A 147 26.08 -5.16 -1.87
N ASN A 148 27.14 -5.76 -2.41
CA ASN A 148 28.22 -5.01 -3.02
C ASN A 148 27.86 -4.70 -4.48
N PRO A 149 27.72 -3.43 -4.88
CA PRO A 149 27.36 -3.07 -6.25
C PRO A 149 28.41 -3.50 -7.27
N ASP A 150 29.67 -3.65 -6.85
CA ASP A 150 30.78 -4.13 -7.68
C ASP A 150 30.83 -5.67 -7.76
N GLY A 151 29.91 -6.38 -7.10
CA GLY A 151 29.81 -7.84 -7.12
C GLY A 151 30.79 -8.57 -6.19
N GLY A 152 31.50 -7.84 -5.33
CA GLY A 152 32.35 -8.41 -4.28
C GLY A 152 31.57 -9.06 -3.14
N GLY A 153 32.28 -9.79 -2.28
CA GLY A 153 31.70 -10.27 -1.02
C GLY A 153 31.39 -9.11 -0.07
N LEU A 154 30.54 -9.40 0.92
CA LEU A 154 30.32 -8.52 2.06
C LEU A 154 31.34 -8.89 3.14
N ASP A 155 32.05 -7.90 3.67
CA ASP A 155 33.05 -8.06 4.72
C ASP A 155 32.69 -7.08 5.86
N PRO A 156 32.20 -7.58 7.01
CA PRO A 156 31.86 -6.75 8.17
C PRO A 156 33.04 -5.92 8.70
N TRP A 157 34.27 -6.32 8.36
CA TRP A 157 35.50 -5.66 8.84
C TRP A 157 36.07 -4.67 7.82
N ASP A 158 35.56 -4.63 6.58
CA ASP A 158 35.95 -3.63 5.59
C ASP A 158 35.16 -2.34 5.81
N THR A 159 35.73 -1.44 6.62
CA THR A 159 35.12 -0.13 6.90
C THR A 159 35.19 0.85 5.73
N THR A 160 35.79 0.46 4.60
CA THR A 160 35.92 1.30 3.40
C THR A 160 34.94 0.92 2.30
N ALA A 161 34.28 -0.23 2.42
CA ALA A 161 33.29 -0.69 1.46
C ALA A 161 31.97 0.10 1.59
N GLU A 162 31.48 0.61 0.45
CA GLU A 162 30.15 1.19 0.35
C GLU A 162 29.17 0.11 -0.14
N TYR A 163 28.37 -0.43 0.79
CA TYR A 163 27.32 -1.38 0.46
C TYR A 163 26.01 -0.65 0.14
N GLU A 164 25.31 -1.15 -0.89
CA GLU A 164 23.96 -0.73 -1.22
C GLU A 164 22.94 -1.69 -0.60
N TYR A 165 21.70 -1.23 -0.40
CA TYR A 165 20.65 -2.06 0.19
C TYR A 165 19.54 -2.32 -0.82
N ARG A 166 19.12 -3.58 -0.90
CA ARG A 166 17.87 -3.97 -1.55
C ARG A 166 16.81 -4.13 -0.48
N THR A 167 15.73 -3.37 -0.59
CA THR A 167 14.62 -3.41 0.36
C THR A 167 13.37 -3.99 -0.30
N ASN A 168 12.80 -5.02 0.32
CA ASN A 168 11.51 -5.60 -0.05
C ASN A 168 10.44 -5.21 0.97
N TYR A 169 9.23 -4.98 0.48
CA TYR A 169 8.07 -4.68 1.31
C TYR A 169 7.02 -5.77 1.13
N THR A 170 6.56 -6.32 2.24
CA THR A 170 5.47 -7.31 2.25
C THR A 170 4.39 -6.86 3.21
N SER A 171 3.15 -6.90 2.75
CA SER A 171 2.00 -6.50 3.54
C SER A 171 1.20 -7.74 3.93
N HIS A 172 0.84 -7.85 5.20
CA HIS A 172 0.03 -8.94 5.72
C HIS A 172 -1.21 -8.42 6.45
N ILE A 173 -2.30 -9.17 6.39
CA ILE A 173 -3.48 -8.98 7.24
C ILE A 173 -3.69 -10.26 8.05
N MET A 174 -3.81 -10.11 9.36
CA MET A 174 -4.26 -11.18 10.25
C MET A 174 -5.73 -10.96 10.60
N ILE A 175 -6.54 -12.03 10.51
CA ILE A 175 -7.94 -12.06 10.92
C ILE A 175 -8.13 -13.23 11.88
N GLY A 176 -8.35 -12.93 13.15
CA GLY A 176 -8.37 -13.94 14.21
C GLY A 176 -7.02 -14.64 14.33
N LYS A 177 -6.91 -15.85 13.77
CA LYS A 177 -5.69 -16.66 13.76
C LYS A 177 -5.14 -16.94 12.36
N ASP A 178 -5.87 -16.54 11.32
CA ASP A 178 -5.44 -16.74 9.95
C ASP A 178 -4.63 -15.54 9.47
N LEU A 179 -3.49 -15.82 8.87
CA LEU A 179 -2.62 -14.82 8.23
C LEU A 179 -2.82 -14.84 6.72
N PHE A 180 -2.88 -13.66 6.13
CA PHE A 180 -2.95 -13.46 4.69
C PHE A 180 -1.88 -12.49 4.25
N GLN A 181 -1.22 -12.78 3.14
CA GLN A 181 -0.35 -11.84 2.43
C GLN A 181 -1.17 -11.10 1.37
N LEU A 182 -0.92 -9.80 1.23
CA LEU A 182 -1.46 -9.03 0.11
C LEU A 182 -0.55 -9.24 -1.10
N LYS A 183 -1.11 -9.83 -2.15
CA LYS A 183 -0.42 -10.06 -3.41
C LYS A 183 -1.34 -9.74 -4.56
N GLU A 184 -0.88 -8.85 -5.44
CA GLU A 184 -1.67 -8.39 -6.58
C GLU A 184 -3.11 -8.00 -6.17
N GLY A 185 -3.24 -7.31 -5.03
CA GLY A 185 -4.52 -6.74 -4.55
C GLY A 185 -5.47 -7.76 -3.96
N LYS A 186 -5.00 -8.98 -3.72
CA LYS A 186 -5.78 -10.08 -3.14
C LYS A 186 -5.15 -10.59 -1.87
N LEU A 187 -5.98 -11.19 -1.02
CA LEU A 187 -5.53 -11.90 0.17
C LEU A 187 -5.23 -13.35 -0.20
N GLU A 188 -3.96 -13.72 -0.14
CA GLU A 188 -3.50 -15.10 -0.26
C GLU A 188 -3.13 -15.63 1.12
N LYS A 189 -3.53 -16.86 1.45
CA LYS A 189 -3.19 -17.44 2.76
C LYS A 189 -1.67 -17.51 2.90
N ALA A 190 -1.15 -16.97 4.00
CA ALA A 190 0.27 -16.98 4.31
C ALA A 190 0.59 -18.03 5.37
N GLU A 191 1.84 -18.47 5.38
CA GLU A 191 2.39 -19.34 6.41
C GLU A 191 2.86 -18.49 7.61
N ASP A 192 3.26 -19.16 8.70
CA ASP A 192 3.87 -18.50 9.88
C ASP A 192 2.97 -17.51 10.66
N ALA A 193 1.68 -17.82 10.77
CA ALA A 193 0.75 -17.06 11.62
C ALA A 193 1.22 -16.94 13.09
N ASP A 194 1.95 -17.93 13.61
CA ASP A 194 2.41 -17.95 15.00
C ASP A 194 3.38 -16.80 15.31
N PHE A 195 4.29 -16.45 14.38
CA PHE A 195 5.16 -15.28 14.51
C PHE A 195 4.35 -13.99 14.72
N TYR A 196 3.37 -13.74 13.84
CA TYR A 196 2.52 -12.55 13.88
C TYR A 196 1.61 -12.50 15.12
N ILE A 197 1.12 -13.65 15.59
CA ILE A 197 0.35 -13.73 16.85
C ILE A 197 1.21 -13.30 18.03
N ASN A 198 2.46 -13.74 18.10
CA ASN A 198 3.38 -13.33 19.17
C ASN A 198 3.65 -11.82 19.12
N LEU A 199 3.87 -11.26 17.93
CA LEU A 199 4.04 -9.81 17.76
C LEU A 199 2.82 -9.01 18.24
N ILE A 200 1.60 -9.46 17.95
CA ILE A 200 0.37 -8.80 18.44
C ILE A 200 0.34 -8.82 19.97
N ASN A 201 0.70 -9.93 20.61
CA ASN A 201 0.71 -10.04 22.06
C ASN A 201 1.70 -9.04 22.68
N ASP A 202 2.92 -8.98 22.16
CA ASP A 202 3.95 -8.04 22.60
C ASP A 202 3.50 -6.59 22.42
N TYR A 203 2.89 -6.26 21.28
CA TYR A 203 2.31 -4.95 21.01
C TYR A 203 1.23 -4.57 22.03
N LYS A 204 0.31 -5.48 22.33
CA LYS A 204 -0.78 -5.25 23.28
C LYS A 204 -0.27 -5.04 24.70
N GLU A 205 0.71 -5.84 25.13
CA GLU A 205 1.31 -5.70 26.46
C GLU A 205 2.00 -4.33 26.62
N ASN A 206 2.83 -3.95 25.66
CA ASN A 206 3.55 -2.68 25.68
C ASN A 206 2.60 -1.46 25.66
N ASN A 207 1.53 -1.50 24.88
CA ASN A 207 0.56 -0.39 24.84
C ASN A 207 -0.32 -0.31 26.10
N ARG A 208 -0.68 -1.44 26.72
CA ARG A 208 -1.38 -1.42 28.02
C ARG A 208 -0.55 -0.75 29.12
N HIS A 209 0.76 -0.98 29.13
CA HIS A 209 1.67 -0.36 30.10
C HIS A 209 1.74 1.16 29.93
N LYS A 210 1.78 1.65 28.67
CA LYS A 210 1.75 3.09 28.37
C LYS A 210 0.43 3.77 28.80
N GLN A 211 -0.70 3.08 28.69
CA GLN A 211 -2.00 3.62 29.13
C GLN A 211 -2.11 3.70 30.65
N HIS A 212 -1.64 2.69 31.40
CA HIS A 212 -1.66 2.71 32.87
C HIS A 212 -0.77 3.80 33.49
N VAL A 213 0.36 4.11 32.86
CA VAL A 213 1.23 5.23 33.29
C VAL A 213 0.54 6.58 33.10
N ARG A 214 -0.26 6.75 32.05
CA ARG A 214 -0.99 7.99 31.76
C ARG A 214 -2.20 8.22 32.66
N THR A 215 -2.86 7.17 33.16
CA THR A 215 -4.04 7.30 34.05
C THR A 215 -3.69 7.46 35.53
N SER A 216 -2.40 7.37 35.87
CA SER A 216 -1.89 7.47 37.24
C SER A 216 -1.23 8.82 37.57
N GLN A 217 -1.37 9.81 36.68
CA GLN A 217 -0.95 11.21 36.87
C GLN A 217 -2.17 12.13 36.88
#